data_AF-A0A2M9D2M5-F1
#
_entry.id   AF-A0A2M9D2M5-F1
#
_cell.length_a   1.000
_cell.length_b   1.000
_cell.length_c   1.000
_cell.angle_alpha   90.00
_cell.angle_beta   90.00
_cell.angle_gamma   90.00
#
_symmetry.space_group_name_H-M   'P 1'
#
loop_
_entity.id
_entity.type
_entity.pdbx_description
1 polymer ?
#
loop_
_entity_poly.entity_id
_entity_poly.type
_entity_poly.pdbx_seq_one_letter_code
_entity_poly.pdbx_strand_id
1 'polypeptide(L)'
;MGIALILIWGSRLMVPRELYVSELGAEGEPTAAAFEISLLLIVAGGSAVAWAARRVRAWPRVLSWGSPSISLWVGCGFFLIASQVTCTSGCPLPYGPSFTWQDFTHTLAAVLAFAAACWAMIQTSFAREHRVLARMSIVTAIAVAVIAGTGGLFSLFRFQVVLGSRLEFVATTIAIAWLMMLGTVIAVRALRRPLPA
;
A
#
# COMPACT_ATOMS: atom_id res chain seq x y z
N MET A 1 9.13 5.31 -5.84
CA MET A 1 8.12 5.63 -4.81
C MET A 1 7.57 7.03 -4.98
N GLY A 2 8.39 8.09 -4.86
CA GLY A 2 7.91 9.47 -5.01
C GLY A 2 7.17 9.74 -6.34
N ILE A 3 7.70 9.21 -7.46
CA ILE A 3 7.03 9.31 -8.77
C ILE A 3 5.64 8.66 -8.75
N ALA A 4 5.50 7.47 -8.16
CA ALA A 4 4.20 6.81 -8.03
C ALA A 4 3.20 7.65 -7.24
N LEU A 5 3.64 8.28 -6.15
CA LEU A 5 2.79 9.16 -5.34
C LEU A 5 2.36 10.40 -6.13
N ILE A 6 3.27 10.99 -6.90
CA ILE A 6 2.97 12.13 -7.78
C ILE A 6 1.94 11.75 -8.84
N LEU A 7 2.10 10.59 -9.48
CA LEU A 7 1.15 10.10 -10.47
C LEU A 7 -0.23 9.83 -9.86
N ILE A 8 -0.30 9.18 -8.69
CA ILE A 8 -1.57 8.94 -7.98
C ILE A 8 -2.28 10.26 -7.63
N TRP A 9 -1.56 11.24 -7.08
CA TRP A 9 -2.11 12.55 -6.79
C TRP A 9 -2.50 13.33 -8.05
N GLY A 10 -1.66 13.28 -9.09
CA GLY A 10 -1.95 13.89 -10.39
C GLY A 10 -3.24 13.34 -10.98
N SER A 11 -3.38 12.01 -11.06
CA SER A 11 -4.61 11.34 -11.50
C SER A 11 -5.82 11.75 -10.65
N ARG A 12 -5.66 11.83 -9.32
CA ARG A 12 -6.74 12.28 -8.41
C ARG A 12 -7.18 13.71 -8.69
N LEU A 13 -6.26 14.61 -8.97
CA LEU A 13 -6.54 16.03 -9.23
C LEU A 13 -7.14 16.28 -10.62
N MET A 14 -6.91 15.37 -11.58
CA MET A 14 -7.45 15.47 -12.94
C MET A 14 -8.92 15.07 -13.04
N VAL A 15 -9.44 14.31 -12.07
CA VAL A 15 -10.82 13.81 -12.11
C VAL A 15 -11.74 14.68 -11.24
N PRO A 16 -12.77 15.35 -11.81
CA PRO A 16 -13.63 16.29 -11.08
C PRO A 16 -14.66 15.63 -10.15
N ARG A 17 -14.62 14.30 -10.00
CA ARG A 17 -15.54 13.51 -9.17
C ARG A 17 -14.78 12.72 -8.10
N GLU A 18 -15.45 12.39 -7.01
CA GLU A 18 -14.89 11.57 -5.93
C GLU A 18 -14.91 10.11 -6.35
N LEU A 19 -13.71 9.55 -6.57
CA LEU A 19 -13.51 8.16 -6.99
C LEU A 19 -12.70 7.41 -5.95
N TYR A 20 -12.95 6.11 -5.86
CA TYR A 20 -12.06 5.22 -5.11
C TYR A 20 -10.67 5.21 -5.74
N VAL A 21 -9.65 4.89 -4.93
CA VAL A 21 -8.25 4.89 -5.41
C VAL A 21 -8.08 3.89 -6.55
N SER A 22 -8.66 2.71 -6.41
CA SER A 22 -8.68 1.66 -7.43
C SER A 22 -9.41 2.07 -8.70
N GLU A 23 -10.38 2.98 -8.60
CA GLU A 23 -11.19 3.44 -9.72
C GLU A 23 -10.41 4.40 -10.63
N LEU A 24 -9.33 5.03 -10.14
CA LEU A 24 -8.37 5.74 -11.00
C LEU A 24 -7.73 4.80 -12.04
N GLY A 25 -7.70 3.50 -11.74
CA GLY A 25 -7.23 2.43 -12.61
C GLY A 25 -8.31 1.72 -13.41
N ALA A 26 -9.58 2.13 -13.29
CA ALA A 26 -10.68 1.35 -13.85
C ALA A 26 -10.64 1.32 -15.38
N GLU A 27 -11.14 0.22 -15.93
CA GLU A 27 -11.22 0.05 -17.39
C GLU A 27 -12.01 1.19 -18.03
N GLY A 28 -11.41 1.82 -19.06
CA GLY A 28 -11.99 2.97 -19.76
C GLY A 28 -11.72 4.34 -19.13
N GLU A 29 -11.15 4.41 -17.92
CA GLU A 29 -10.81 5.70 -17.30
C GLU A 29 -9.56 6.33 -17.94
N PRO A 30 -9.54 7.65 -18.15
CA PRO A 30 -8.40 8.34 -18.78
C PRO A 30 -7.13 8.28 -17.92
N THR A 31 -7.26 7.99 -16.62
CA THR A 31 -6.14 7.86 -15.68
C THR A 31 -5.60 6.43 -15.56
N ALA A 32 -6.21 5.45 -16.24
CA ALA A 32 -5.94 4.03 -16.02
C ALA A 32 -4.45 3.67 -16.18
N ALA A 33 -3.83 4.08 -17.28
CA ALA A 33 -2.41 3.82 -17.54
C ALA A 33 -1.48 4.48 -16.49
N ALA A 34 -1.79 5.71 -16.08
CA ALA A 34 -1.00 6.40 -15.06
C ALA A 34 -1.10 5.70 -13.69
N PHE A 35 -2.29 5.19 -13.35
CA PHE A 35 -2.50 4.43 -12.12
C PHE A 35 -1.79 3.07 -12.16
N GLU A 36 -1.87 2.34 -13.27
CA GLU A 36 -1.13 1.09 -13.47
C GLU A 36 0.38 1.29 -13.31
N ILE A 37 0.95 2.29 -14.01
CA ILE A 37 2.37 2.66 -13.87
C ILE A 37 2.71 2.99 -12.41
N SER A 38 1.81 3.67 -11.69
CA SER A 38 2.01 3.99 -10.28
C SER A 38 2.09 2.72 -9.43
N LEU A 39 1.20 1.75 -9.63
CA LEU A 39 1.24 0.47 -8.93
C LEU A 39 2.50 -0.32 -9.27
N LEU A 40 2.91 -0.37 -10.54
CA LEU A 40 4.16 -1.03 -10.95
C LEU A 40 5.39 -0.37 -10.32
N LEU A 41 5.42 0.96 -10.24
CA LEU A 41 6.46 1.69 -9.53
C LEU A 41 6.44 1.37 -8.03
N ILE A 42 5.26 1.19 -7.41
CA ILE A 42 5.07 0.70 -6.02
C ILE A 42 5.67 -0.69 -5.85
N VAL A 43 5.36 -1.62 -6.75
CA VAL A 43 5.91 -2.98 -6.75
C VAL A 43 7.43 -2.96 -6.85
N ALA A 44 7.99 -2.22 -7.81
CA ALA A 44 9.43 -2.15 -8.03
C ALA A 44 10.16 -1.51 -6.83
N GLY A 45 9.70 -0.35 -6.36
CA GLY A 45 10.33 0.33 -5.24
C GLY A 45 10.11 -0.38 -3.90
N GLY A 46 8.92 -0.93 -3.66
CA GLY A 46 8.62 -1.75 -2.49
C GLY A 46 9.48 -3.01 -2.45
N SER A 47 9.68 -3.68 -3.58
CA SER A 47 10.54 -4.86 -3.70
C SER A 47 12.02 -4.51 -3.46
N ALA A 48 12.48 -3.35 -3.92
CA ALA A 48 13.83 -2.85 -3.63
C ALA A 48 14.02 -2.56 -2.12
N VAL A 49 13.03 -1.93 -1.48
CA VAL A 49 13.03 -1.70 -0.03
C VAL A 49 13.02 -3.01 0.74
N ALA A 50 12.19 -3.97 0.34
CA ALA A 50 12.13 -5.31 0.92
C ALA A 50 13.48 -6.02 0.81
N TRP A 51 14.11 -5.99 -0.37
CA TRP A 51 15.44 -6.56 -0.57
C TRP A 51 16.49 -5.90 0.33
N ALA A 52 16.51 -4.58 0.40
CA ALA A 52 17.45 -3.84 1.25
C ALA A 52 17.19 -4.10 2.75
N ALA A 53 15.93 -4.32 3.15
CA ALA A 53 15.51 -4.61 4.50
C ALA A 53 15.70 -6.09 4.92
N ARG A 54 16.20 -6.98 4.06
CA ARG A 54 16.21 -8.46 4.29
C ARG A 54 16.93 -8.92 5.56
N ARG A 55 17.80 -8.09 6.13
CA ARG A 55 18.53 -8.38 7.37
C ARG A 55 17.81 -7.89 8.63
N VAL A 56 16.75 -7.09 8.48
CA VAL A 56 15.93 -6.62 9.59
C VAL A 56 15.09 -7.80 10.10
N ARG A 57 15.19 -8.09 11.40
CA ARG A 57 14.41 -9.14 12.06
C ARG A 57 13.54 -8.54 13.17
N ALA A 58 12.27 -8.97 13.22
CA ALA A 58 11.39 -8.67 14.34
C ALA A 58 11.80 -9.51 15.57
N TRP A 59 11.76 -8.91 16.76
CA TRP A 59 12.21 -9.54 18.00
C TRP A 59 11.22 -10.54 18.65
N PRO A 60 9.89 -10.37 18.61
CA PRO A 60 8.96 -11.36 19.17
C PRO A 60 8.84 -12.60 18.26
N ARG A 61 8.92 -13.81 18.82
CA ARG A 61 8.77 -15.09 18.09
C ARG A 61 7.40 -15.26 17.41
N VAL A 62 6.35 -14.63 17.94
CA VAL A 62 5.01 -14.64 17.31
C VAL A 62 5.02 -13.85 15.99
N LEU A 63 5.87 -12.81 15.89
CA LEU A 63 6.05 -12.02 14.68
C LEU A 63 7.18 -12.55 13.78
N SER A 64 7.86 -13.63 14.16
CA SER A 64 8.93 -14.26 13.36
C SER A 64 8.42 -15.27 12.33
N TRP A 65 7.10 -15.37 12.12
CA TRP A 65 6.48 -16.09 10.99
C TRP A 65 6.68 -15.29 9.68
N GLY A 66 7.94 -14.93 9.41
CA GLY A 66 8.37 -14.07 8.30
C GLY A 66 9.17 -12.85 8.77
N SER A 67 10.13 -12.39 7.95
CA SER A 67 10.78 -11.09 8.13
C SER A 67 9.91 -9.96 7.55
N PRO A 68 10.09 -8.69 7.97
CA PRO A 68 9.42 -7.55 7.33
C PRO A 68 9.53 -7.56 5.80
N SER A 69 10.67 -8.00 5.27
CA SER A 69 10.89 -8.13 3.83
C SER A 69 9.97 -9.11 3.15
N ILE A 70 9.67 -10.24 3.79
CA ILE A 70 8.75 -11.23 3.22
C ILE A 70 7.36 -10.62 3.11
N SER A 71 6.90 -9.96 4.17
CA SER A 71 5.58 -9.31 4.17
C SER A 71 5.50 -8.17 3.14
N LEU A 72 6.58 -7.41 2.96
CA LEU A 72 6.68 -6.44 1.88
C LEU A 72 6.62 -7.08 0.48
N TRP A 73 7.33 -8.19 0.24
CA TRP A 73 7.26 -8.89 -1.03
C TRP A 73 5.91 -9.52 -1.31
N VAL A 74 5.27 -10.09 -0.28
CA VAL A 74 3.88 -10.58 -0.38
C VAL A 74 2.96 -9.43 -0.77
N GLY A 75 3.07 -8.28 -0.10
CA GLY A 75 2.30 -7.08 -0.46
C GLY A 75 2.58 -6.60 -1.89
N CYS A 76 3.85 -6.60 -2.33
CA CYS A 76 4.22 -6.27 -3.71
C CYS A 76 3.65 -7.27 -4.72
N GLY A 77 3.64 -8.57 -4.41
CA GLY A 77 3.04 -9.59 -5.26
C GLY A 77 1.54 -9.37 -5.46
N PHE A 78 0.83 -9.03 -4.38
CA PHE A 78 -0.59 -8.69 -4.48
C PHE A 78 -0.84 -7.36 -5.21
N PHE A 79 -0.03 -6.33 -5.00
CA PHE A 79 -0.13 -5.09 -5.80
C PHE A 79 0.19 -5.32 -7.27
N LEU A 80 1.09 -6.25 -7.60
CA LEU A 80 1.35 -6.64 -8.99
C LEU A 80 0.10 -7.28 -9.60
N ILE A 81 -0.56 -8.18 -8.90
CA ILE A 81 -1.83 -8.76 -9.37
C ILE A 81 -2.88 -7.66 -9.57
N ALA A 82 -3.05 -6.78 -8.58
CA ALA A 82 -4.01 -5.67 -8.66
C ALA A 82 -3.69 -4.66 -9.76
N SER A 83 -2.43 -4.55 -10.19
CA SER A 83 -2.07 -3.70 -11.32
C SER A 83 -2.40 -4.34 -12.67
N GLN A 84 -2.38 -5.67 -12.76
CA GLN A 84 -2.70 -6.39 -14.00
C GLN A 84 -4.20 -6.66 -14.14
N VAL A 85 -4.91 -6.84 -13.02
CA VAL A 85 -6.35 -7.03 -12.98
C VAL A 85 -6.96 -5.78 -12.37
N THR A 86 -7.34 -4.81 -13.20
CA THR A 86 -7.96 -3.56 -12.77
C THR A 86 -9.44 -3.74 -12.45
N CYS A 87 -10.03 -2.86 -11.66
CA CYS A 87 -11.48 -2.86 -11.44
C CYS A 87 -12.24 -2.43 -12.71
N THR A 88 -13.50 -2.84 -12.80
CA THR A 88 -14.46 -2.23 -13.72
C THR A 88 -14.85 -0.82 -13.24
N SER A 89 -15.42 -0.02 -14.16
CA SER A 89 -15.89 1.33 -13.86
C SER A 89 -16.88 1.33 -12.68
N GLY A 90 -16.72 2.27 -11.74
CA GLY A 90 -17.55 2.33 -10.53
C GLY A 90 -17.07 1.45 -9.38
N CYS A 91 -15.99 0.66 -9.54
CA CYS A 91 -15.42 -0.24 -8.54
C CYS A 91 -16.50 -0.95 -7.69
N PRO A 92 -17.35 -1.79 -8.30
CA PRO A 92 -18.52 -2.32 -7.63
C PRO A 92 -18.12 -3.17 -6.43
N LEU A 93 -18.92 -3.06 -5.37
CA LEU A 93 -18.74 -3.84 -4.14
C LEU A 93 -18.75 -5.34 -4.42
N PRO A 94 -18.12 -6.17 -3.57
CA PRO A 94 -18.03 -7.61 -3.75
C PRO A 94 -19.34 -8.39 -3.52
N TYR A 95 -20.46 -7.81 -3.93
CA TYR A 95 -21.80 -8.39 -3.92
C TYR A 95 -22.75 -7.57 -4.81
N GLY A 96 -23.72 -8.25 -5.43
CA GLY A 96 -24.75 -7.64 -6.26
C GLY A 96 -24.54 -7.89 -7.76
N PRO A 97 -25.47 -7.41 -8.61
CA PRO A 97 -25.54 -7.78 -10.02
C PRO A 97 -24.49 -7.08 -10.90
N SER A 98 -23.91 -5.97 -10.44
CA SER A 98 -22.88 -5.22 -11.16
C SER A 98 -21.46 -5.73 -10.90
N PHE A 99 -21.30 -6.69 -10.00
CA PHE A 99 -20.00 -7.19 -9.55
C PHE A 99 -19.49 -8.33 -10.43
N THR A 100 -18.21 -8.28 -10.80
CA THR A 100 -17.56 -9.29 -11.63
C THR A 100 -16.43 -10.01 -10.89
N TRP A 101 -15.96 -11.13 -11.45
CA TRP A 101 -14.76 -11.82 -10.95
C TRP A 101 -13.48 -10.98 -11.04
N GLN A 102 -13.44 -10.04 -11.98
CA GLN A 102 -12.35 -9.07 -12.11
C GLN A 102 -12.31 -8.14 -10.89
N ASP A 103 -13.45 -7.57 -10.51
CA ASP A 103 -13.58 -6.70 -9.34
C ASP A 103 -13.25 -7.45 -8.04
N PHE A 104 -13.66 -8.72 -7.94
CA PHE A 104 -13.32 -9.58 -6.80
C PHE A 104 -11.80 -9.72 -6.67
N THR A 105 -11.15 -10.08 -7.76
CA THR A 105 -9.72 -10.38 -7.81
C THR A 105 -8.91 -9.14 -7.48
N HIS A 106 -9.25 -8.00 -8.09
CA HIS A 106 -8.62 -6.72 -7.78
C HIS A 106 -8.78 -6.35 -6.31
N THR A 107 -10.02 -6.36 -5.81
CA THR A 107 -10.33 -5.94 -4.43
C THR A 107 -9.64 -6.84 -3.41
N LEU A 108 -9.69 -8.16 -3.60
CA LEU A 108 -9.03 -9.12 -2.73
C LEU A 108 -7.52 -8.92 -2.74
N ALA A 109 -6.90 -8.76 -3.92
CA ALA A 109 -5.49 -8.49 -4.04
C ALA A 109 -5.11 -7.18 -3.33
N ALA A 110 -5.86 -6.09 -3.56
CA ALA A 110 -5.61 -4.81 -2.90
C ALA A 110 -5.70 -4.92 -1.37
N VAL A 111 -6.74 -5.56 -0.83
CA VAL A 111 -6.92 -5.77 0.62
C VAL A 111 -5.77 -6.59 1.20
N LEU A 112 -5.39 -7.69 0.55
CA LEU A 112 -4.26 -8.51 1.00
C LEU A 112 -2.93 -7.76 0.92
N ALA A 113 -2.74 -6.89 -0.08
CA ALA A 113 -1.57 -6.04 -0.20
C ALA A 113 -1.46 -5.05 0.96
N PHE A 114 -2.55 -4.34 1.29
CA PHE A 114 -2.61 -3.43 2.43
C PHE A 114 -2.44 -4.17 3.76
N ALA A 115 -3.06 -5.33 3.94
CA ALA A 115 -2.89 -6.15 5.14
C ALA A 115 -1.44 -6.58 5.32
N ALA A 116 -0.77 -7.04 4.26
CA ALA A 116 0.65 -7.41 4.27
C ALA A 116 1.55 -6.20 4.55
N ALA A 117 1.23 -5.02 4.01
CA ALA A 117 1.95 -3.79 4.29
C ALA A 117 1.80 -3.35 5.75
N CYS A 118 0.57 -3.35 6.31
CA CYS A 118 0.32 -3.09 7.72
C CYS A 118 1.06 -4.08 8.61
N TRP A 119 1.06 -5.37 8.25
CA TRP A 119 1.82 -6.38 8.97
C TRP A 119 3.33 -6.10 8.95
N ALA A 120 3.88 -5.71 7.80
CA ALA A 120 5.28 -5.29 7.69
C ALA A 120 5.57 -4.07 8.58
N MET A 121 4.67 -3.08 8.63
CA MET A 121 4.80 -1.92 9.54
C MET A 121 4.87 -2.37 11.00
N ILE A 122 3.97 -3.25 11.44
CA ILE A 122 4.00 -3.81 12.80
C ILE A 122 5.31 -4.58 13.03
N GLN A 123 5.76 -5.40 12.10
CA GLN A 123 7.05 -6.11 12.24
C GLN A 123 8.24 -5.15 12.37
N THR A 124 8.25 -4.06 11.58
CA THR A 124 9.30 -3.04 11.71
C THR A 124 9.20 -2.25 13.03
N SER A 125 8.01 -2.14 13.65
CA SER A 125 7.88 -1.51 14.96
C SER A 125 8.55 -2.28 16.10
N PHE A 126 8.81 -3.57 15.89
CA PHE A 126 9.56 -4.39 16.85
C PHE A 126 11.03 -4.61 16.44
N ALA A 127 11.53 -3.88 15.44
CA ALA A 127 12.95 -3.85 15.11
C ALA A 127 13.71 -3.02 16.16
N ARG A 128 14.45 -3.69 17.05
CA ARG A 128 15.10 -3.09 18.24
C ARG A 128 16.10 -1.99 17.94
N GLU A 129 16.63 -1.93 16.72
CA GLU A 129 17.76 -1.07 16.39
C GLU A 129 17.38 0.44 16.41
N HIS A 130 16.12 0.84 16.21
CA HIS A 130 15.75 2.27 16.12
C HIS A 130 14.37 2.62 16.67
N ARG A 131 14.33 3.23 17.87
CA ARG A 131 13.10 3.60 18.57
C ARG A 131 12.20 4.59 17.81
N VAL A 132 12.77 5.53 17.07
CA VAL A 132 11.99 6.51 16.28
C VAL A 132 11.32 5.82 15.11
N LEU A 133 12.07 5.03 14.33
CA LEU A 133 11.52 4.23 13.24
C LEU A 133 10.41 3.30 13.75
N ALA A 134 10.66 2.65 14.89
CA ALA A 134 9.69 1.76 15.50
C ALA A 134 8.36 2.47 15.85
N ARG A 135 8.44 3.64 16.48
CA ARG A 135 7.27 4.47 16.82
C ARG A 135 6.54 4.98 15.59
N MET A 136 7.27 5.47 14.60
CA MET A 136 6.69 5.92 13.33
C MET A 136 5.95 4.76 12.65
N SER A 137 6.57 3.58 12.57
CA SER A 137 5.94 2.40 11.96
C SER A 137 4.66 1.95 12.67
N ILE A 138 4.61 1.90 14.00
CA ILE A 138 3.38 1.50 14.70
C ILE A 138 2.27 2.55 14.56
N VAL A 139 2.62 3.84 14.61
CA VAL A 139 1.67 4.93 14.40
C VAL A 139 1.10 4.85 12.98
N THR A 140 1.96 4.65 11.97
CA THR A 140 1.52 4.44 10.58
C THR A 140 0.65 3.19 10.46
N ALA A 141 1.03 2.07 11.06
CA ALA A 141 0.25 0.83 11.00
C ALA A 141 -1.17 1.02 11.54
N ILE A 142 -1.28 1.65 12.72
CA ILE A 142 -2.58 1.94 13.35
C ILE A 142 -3.37 2.91 12.48
N ALA A 143 -2.75 3.99 12.01
CA ALA A 143 -3.42 4.98 11.17
C ALA A 143 -3.96 4.36 9.88
N VAL A 144 -3.14 3.60 9.14
CA VAL A 144 -3.56 2.94 7.90
C VAL A 144 -4.64 1.89 8.18
N ALA A 145 -4.48 1.06 9.21
CA ALA A 145 -5.48 0.03 9.54
C ALA A 145 -6.84 0.65 9.90
N VAL A 146 -6.85 1.72 10.70
CA VAL A 146 -8.10 2.41 11.09
C VAL A 146 -8.72 3.12 9.90
N ILE A 147 -7.94 3.91 9.15
CA ILE A 147 -8.46 4.72 8.04
C ILE A 147 -8.94 3.80 6.91
N ALA A 148 -8.13 2.85 6.46
CA ALA A 148 -8.50 1.92 5.40
C ALA A 148 -9.62 0.97 5.84
N GLY A 149 -9.59 0.48 7.08
CA GLY A 149 -10.65 -0.38 7.62
C GLY A 149 -11.99 0.36 7.69
N THR A 150 -11.98 1.62 8.11
CA THR A 150 -13.19 2.47 8.14
C THR A 150 -13.68 2.75 6.71
N GLY A 151 -12.79 3.09 5.79
CA GLY A 151 -13.13 3.30 4.37
C GLY A 151 -13.75 2.04 3.73
N GLY A 152 -13.16 0.87 3.97
CA GLY A 152 -13.67 -0.41 3.51
C GLY A 152 -15.03 -0.76 4.11
N LEU A 153 -15.25 -0.50 5.40
CA LEU A 153 -16.57 -0.69 6.03
C LEU A 153 -17.63 0.25 5.45
N PHE A 154 -17.30 1.53 5.22
CA PHE A 154 -18.18 2.49 4.57
C PHE A 154 -18.58 2.04 3.15
N SER A 155 -17.60 1.50 2.43
CA SER A 155 -17.83 0.86 1.12
C SER A 155 -18.82 -0.31 1.25
N LEU A 156 -18.56 -1.28 2.14
CA LEU A 156 -19.42 -2.46 2.33
C LEU A 156 -20.85 -2.14 2.78
N PHE A 157 -21.05 -1.10 3.59
CA PHE A 157 -22.39 -0.68 4.04
C PHE A 157 -23.08 0.30 3.09
N ARG A 158 -22.45 0.67 1.97
CA ARG A 158 -22.91 1.75 1.06
C ARG A 158 -23.18 3.06 1.80
N PHE A 159 -22.45 3.29 2.89
CA PHE A 159 -22.65 4.41 3.79
C PHE A 159 -21.49 5.38 3.61
N GLN A 160 -21.79 6.66 3.31
CA GLN A 160 -20.76 7.69 3.15
C GLN A 160 -19.65 7.30 2.15
N VAL A 161 -20.03 6.76 0.98
CA VAL A 161 -19.13 6.28 -0.09
C VAL A 161 -18.07 7.33 -0.47
N VAL A 162 -18.45 8.61 -0.53
CA VAL A 162 -17.51 9.73 -0.79
C VAL A 162 -16.47 9.90 0.32
N LEU A 163 -16.86 9.73 1.58
CA LEU A 163 -15.91 9.76 2.68
C LEU A 163 -15.02 8.51 2.64
N GLY A 164 -15.59 7.34 2.32
CA GLY A 164 -14.86 6.09 2.13
C GLY A 164 -13.73 6.22 1.11
N SER A 165 -14.02 6.78 -0.07
CA SER A 165 -13.01 6.98 -1.13
C SER A 165 -11.88 7.92 -0.71
N ARG A 166 -12.20 8.99 0.03
CA ARG A 166 -11.20 9.89 0.61
C ARG A 166 -10.33 9.21 1.66
N LEU A 167 -10.93 8.39 2.52
CA LEU A 167 -10.19 7.62 3.52
C LEU A 167 -9.21 6.64 2.87
N GLU A 168 -9.64 5.90 1.83
CA GLU A 168 -8.75 5.02 1.07
C GLU A 168 -7.57 5.77 0.45
N PHE A 169 -7.82 6.94 -0.12
CA PHE A 169 -6.78 7.78 -0.71
C PHE A 169 -5.77 8.28 0.32
N VAL A 170 -6.25 8.70 1.50
CA VAL A 170 -5.40 9.09 2.63
C VAL A 170 -4.59 7.90 3.14
N ALA A 171 -5.21 6.74 3.33
CA ALA A 171 -4.51 5.53 3.79
C ALA A 171 -3.42 5.09 2.80
N THR A 172 -3.71 5.12 1.50
CA THR A 172 -2.74 4.84 0.43
C THR A 172 -1.56 5.79 0.49
N THR A 173 -1.83 7.09 0.62
CA THR A 173 -0.79 8.13 0.73
C THR A 173 0.11 7.91 1.94
N ILE A 174 -0.46 7.63 3.11
CA ILE A 174 0.28 7.36 4.35
C ILE A 174 1.14 6.09 4.21
N ALA A 175 0.60 5.03 3.62
CA ALA A 175 1.32 3.78 3.41
C ALA A 175 2.53 3.96 2.48
N ILE A 176 2.36 4.68 1.36
CA ILE A 176 3.46 4.99 0.43
C ILE A 176 4.51 5.88 1.11
N ALA A 177 4.08 6.91 1.86
CA ALA A 177 4.98 7.78 2.60
C ALA A 177 5.83 7.01 3.62
N TRP A 178 5.24 6.01 4.29
CA TRP A 178 5.98 5.13 5.18
C TRP A 178 7.01 4.27 4.44
N LEU A 179 6.65 3.69 3.28
CA LEU A 179 7.61 2.95 2.45
C LEU A 179 8.79 3.83 2.00
N MET A 180 8.51 5.08 1.62
CA MET A 180 9.54 6.07 1.31
C MET A 180 10.46 6.30 2.50
N MET A 181 9.89 6.57 3.68
CA MET A 181 10.64 6.79 4.91
C MET A 181 11.51 5.58 5.28
N LEU A 182 10.97 4.36 5.22
CA LEU A 182 11.72 3.13 5.47
C LEU A 182 12.88 2.98 4.49
N GLY A 183 12.62 3.17 3.18
CA GLY A 183 13.64 3.11 2.14
C GLY A 183 14.75 4.13 2.34
N THR A 184 14.41 5.38 2.65
CA THR A 184 15.37 6.44 2.96
C THR A 184 16.23 6.09 4.17
N VAL A 185 15.63 5.60 5.25
CA VAL A 185 16.37 5.22 6.46
C VAL A 185 17.37 4.10 6.17
N ILE A 186 16.98 3.09 5.39
CA ILE A 186 17.87 2.00 5.00
C ILE A 186 19.01 2.51 4.10
N ALA A 187 18.70 3.34 3.10
CA ALA A 187 19.68 3.90 2.19
C ALA A 187 20.71 4.78 2.92
N VAL A 188 20.25 5.68 3.80
CA VAL A 188 21.14 6.55 4.60
C VAL A 188 22.06 5.73 5.50
N ARG A 189 21.59 4.61 6.07
CA ARG A 189 22.45 3.74 6.87
C ARG A 189 23.49 3.00 6.04
N ALA A 190 23.12 2.56 4.83
CA ALA A 190 24.07 1.93 3.93
C ALA A 190 25.21 2.90 3.57
N LEU A 191 24.89 4.17 3.33
CA LEU A 191 25.87 5.23 3.03
C LEU A 191 26.76 5.59 4.22
N ARG A 192 26.26 5.46 5.46
CA ARG A 192 27.00 5.78 6.69
C ARG A 192 27.91 4.66 7.19
N ARG A 193 27.82 3.45 6.63
CA ARG A 193 28.75 2.36 6.97
C ARG A 193 30.02 2.54 6.14
N PRO A 194 31.20 2.76 6.77
CA PRO A 194 32.46 2.75 6.01
C PRO A 194 32.61 1.39 5.32
N LEU A 195 33.04 1.42 4.05
CA LEU A 195 33.47 0.20 3.36
C LEU A 195 34.57 -0.47 4.20
N PRO A 196 34.54 -1.80 4.40
CA PRO A 196 35.71 -2.48 4.94
C PRO A 196 36.88 -2.19 3.98
N ALA A 197 37.96 -1.64 4.54
CA ALA A 197 39.23 -1.44 3.84
C ALA A 197 39.86 -2.78 3.47
#